data_AF-A0A916GNC8-F1
#
_entry.id   AF-A0A916GNC8-F1
#
_cell.length_a   1.000
_cell.length_b   1.000
_cell.length_c   1.000
_cell.angle_alpha   90.00
_cell.angle_beta   90.00
_cell.angle_gamma   90.00
#
_symmetry.space_group_name_H-M   'P 1'
#
loop_
_entity.id
_entity.type
_entity.pdbx_description
1 polymer ?
#
loop_
_entity_poly.entity_id
_entity_poly.type
_entity_poly.pdbx_seq_one_letter_code
_entity_poly.pdbx_strand_id
1 'polypeptide(L)'
;MDLTAQNVQILPVEGDPKSLLALSQEVLDRLREPLLRPFETSLRAPNQVGLYLFTDGSWVIENFNDQPVEVELNGRKLAVEARAWQKLWK
;
A
#
# COMPACT_ATOMS: atom_id res chain seq x y z
N MET A 1 7.46 18.19 -18.18
CA MET A 1 6.99 17.48 -16.98
C MET A 1 7.87 17.93 -15.83
N ASP A 2 7.29 18.41 -14.74
CA ASP A 2 8.04 18.81 -13.55
C ASP A 2 8.31 17.56 -12.68
N LEU A 3 9.57 17.14 -12.62
CA LEU A 3 10.00 15.99 -11.83
C LEU A 3 10.33 16.36 -10.36
N THR A 4 10.21 17.63 -10.02
CA THR A 4 10.52 18.18 -8.69
C THR A 4 9.26 18.49 -7.88
N ALA A 5 8.07 18.27 -8.46
CA ALA A 5 6.80 18.46 -7.78
C ALA A 5 6.69 17.57 -6.53
N GLN A 6 6.01 18.08 -5.49
CA GLN A 6 5.95 17.44 -4.16
C GLN A 6 5.35 16.02 -4.16
N ASN A 7 4.52 15.70 -5.15
CA ASN A 7 3.88 14.38 -5.30
C ASN A 7 4.62 13.45 -6.27
N VAL A 8 5.77 13.87 -6.80
CA VAL A 8 6.61 13.04 -7.67
C VAL A 8 7.70 12.40 -6.83
N GLN A 9 7.82 11.07 -6.94
CA GLN A 9 8.89 10.29 -6.32
C GLN A 9 9.62 9.51 -7.41
N ILE A 10 10.95 9.62 -7.44
CA ILE A 10 11.81 8.88 -8.36
C ILE A 10 12.37 7.68 -7.60
N LEU A 11 12.05 6.47 -8.07
CA LEU A 11 12.55 5.24 -7.47
C LEU A 11 13.90 4.84 -8.12
N PRO A 12 14.92 4.47 -7.34
CA PRO A 12 16.23 4.08 -7.86
C PRO A 12 16.17 2.62 -8.35
N VAL A 13 15.58 2.41 -9.52
CA VAL A 13 15.38 1.06 -10.08
C VAL A 13 16.68 0.48 -10.65
N GLU A 14 17.58 1.34 -11.18
CA GLU A 14 18.91 0.96 -11.70
C GLU A 14 18.92 -0.25 -12.68
N GLY A 15 17.82 -0.45 -13.40
CA GLY A 15 17.67 -1.56 -14.35
C GLY A 15 17.18 -2.89 -13.74
N ASP A 16 16.94 -2.95 -12.42
CA ASP A 16 16.36 -4.09 -11.73
C ASP A 16 15.03 -3.73 -11.05
N PRO A 17 13.88 -3.90 -11.74
CA PRO A 17 12.56 -3.63 -11.16
C PRO A 17 12.23 -4.49 -9.92
N LYS A 18 12.85 -5.68 -9.78
CA LYS A 18 12.56 -6.57 -8.64
C LYS A 18 13.16 -6.05 -7.35
N SER A 19 14.17 -5.20 -7.40
CA SER A 19 14.72 -4.50 -6.23
C SER A 19 13.65 -3.77 -5.42
N LEU A 20 12.59 -3.27 -6.08
CA LEU A 20 11.48 -2.58 -5.41
C LEU A 20 10.68 -3.49 -4.47
N LEU A 21 10.74 -4.80 -4.65
CA LEU A 21 10.11 -5.77 -3.74
C LEU A 21 10.82 -5.85 -2.38
N ALA A 22 12.05 -5.35 -2.29
CA ALA A 22 12.82 -5.27 -1.04
C ALA A 22 12.64 -3.95 -0.27
N LEU A 23 11.82 -3.02 -0.78
CA LEU A 23 11.52 -1.78 -0.05
C LEU A 23 10.86 -2.06 1.30
N SER A 24 11.32 -1.37 2.34
CA SER A 24 10.76 -1.48 3.68
C SER A 24 9.36 -0.87 3.77
N GLN A 25 8.60 -1.29 4.78
CA GLN A 25 7.28 -0.72 5.05
C GLN A 25 7.36 0.80 5.24
N GLU A 26 8.35 1.33 5.95
CA GLU A 26 8.48 2.78 6.20
C GLU A 26 8.68 3.57 4.91
N VAL A 27 9.41 3.00 3.94
CA VAL A 27 9.57 3.62 2.61
C VAL A 27 8.23 3.60 1.87
N LEU A 28 7.54 2.45 1.86
CA LEU A 28 6.25 2.32 1.18
C LEU A 28 5.17 3.21 1.81
N ASP A 29 5.15 3.34 3.12
CA ASP A 29 4.20 4.21 3.83
C ASP A 29 4.39 5.68 3.43
N ARG A 30 5.65 6.15 3.31
CA ARG A 30 5.95 7.50 2.78
C ARG A 30 5.53 7.69 1.32
N LEU A 31 5.60 6.63 0.50
CA LEU A 31 5.12 6.66 -0.89
C LEU A 31 3.59 6.70 -0.97
N ARG A 32 2.91 5.93 -0.12
CA ARG A 32 1.45 5.79 -0.10
C ARG A 32 0.74 7.02 0.47
N GLU A 33 1.30 7.67 1.49
CA GLU A 33 0.66 8.79 2.18
C GLU A 33 0.17 9.92 1.22
N PRO A 34 1.00 10.50 0.34
CA PRO A 34 0.52 11.52 -0.59
C PRO A 34 -0.45 10.99 -1.64
N LEU A 35 -0.35 9.70 -2.02
CA LEU A 35 -1.25 9.06 -2.99
C LEU A 35 -2.65 8.81 -2.42
N LEU A 36 -2.74 8.46 -1.14
CA LEU A 36 -3.99 8.13 -0.47
C LEU A 36 -4.69 9.35 0.15
N ARG A 37 -3.98 10.47 0.36
CA ARG A 37 -4.53 11.70 0.95
C ARG A 37 -5.81 12.21 0.25
N PRO A 38 -5.92 12.25 -1.10
CA PRO A 38 -7.15 12.70 -1.77
C PRO A 38 -8.36 11.78 -1.53
N PHE A 39 -8.14 10.55 -1.07
CA PHE A 39 -9.18 9.57 -0.74
C PHE A 39 -9.48 9.51 0.76
N GLU A 40 -8.94 10.46 1.55
CA GLU A 40 -9.11 10.52 3.01
C GLU A 40 -8.80 9.18 3.70
N THR A 41 -7.81 8.45 3.16
CA THR A 41 -7.46 7.09 3.57
C THR A 41 -5.97 7.00 3.92
N SER A 42 -5.60 6.08 4.80
CA SER A 42 -4.21 5.72 5.12
C SER A 42 -4.03 4.22 5.17
N LEU A 43 -2.89 3.75 4.68
CA LEU A 43 -2.48 2.34 4.74
C LEU A 43 -1.04 2.24 5.21
N ARG A 44 -0.82 1.47 6.27
CA ARG A 44 0.51 0.98 6.66
C ARG A 44 0.55 -0.53 6.47
N ALA A 45 1.49 -0.98 5.66
CA ALA A 45 1.57 -2.38 5.26
C ALA A 45 2.99 -2.73 4.80
N PRO A 46 3.43 -4.00 4.94
CA PRO A 46 4.63 -4.44 4.24
C PRO A 46 4.46 -4.34 2.72
N ASN A 47 5.53 -4.67 2.00
CA ASN A 47 5.46 -4.81 0.55
C ASN A 47 4.48 -5.92 0.16
N GLN A 48 4.11 -5.97 -1.11
CA GLN A 48 3.23 -7.01 -1.65
C GLN A 48 1.85 -7.05 -0.97
N VAL A 49 1.33 -5.88 -0.57
CA VAL A 49 -0.05 -5.69 -0.10
C VAL A 49 -0.75 -4.71 -1.03
N GLY A 50 -1.90 -5.13 -1.57
CA GLY A 50 -2.79 -4.31 -2.40
C GLY A 50 -3.93 -3.71 -1.58
N LEU A 51 -4.33 -2.48 -1.93
CA LEU A 51 -5.53 -1.82 -1.41
C LEU A 51 -6.42 -1.38 -2.57
N TYR A 52 -7.69 -1.78 -2.52
CA TYR A 52 -8.71 -1.41 -3.48
C TYR A 52 -9.81 -0.64 -2.76
N LEU A 53 -10.07 0.59 -3.18
CA LEU A 53 -11.10 1.46 -2.63
C LEU A 53 -12.26 1.58 -3.63
N PHE A 54 -13.49 1.55 -3.12
CA PHE A 54 -14.70 1.70 -3.91
C PHE A 54 -15.47 2.96 -3.48
N THR A 55 -16.27 3.51 -4.39
CA THR A 55 -16.95 4.81 -4.22
C THR A 55 -17.99 4.83 -3.10
N ASP A 56 -18.57 3.68 -2.78
CA ASP A 56 -19.51 3.49 -1.66
C ASP A 56 -18.82 3.39 -0.29
N GLY A 57 -17.49 3.38 -0.27
CA GLY A 57 -16.67 3.16 0.92
C GLY A 57 -16.46 1.68 1.25
N SER A 58 -16.79 0.77 0.32
CA SER A 58 -16.29 -0.60 0.36
C SER A 58 -14.78 -0.62 0.11
N TRP A 59 -14.10 -1.66 0.59
CA TRP A 59 -12.66 -1.84 0.39
C TRP A 59 -12.23 -3.30 0.42
N VAL A 60 -11.09 -3.57 -0.22
CA VAL A 60 -10.38 -4.85 -0.15
C VAL A 60 -8.91 -4.59 0.15
N ILE A 61 -8.34 -5.37 1.07
CA ILE A 61 -6.90 -5.50 1.28
C ILE A 61 -6.50 -6.90 0.87
N GLU A 62 -5.49 -7.00 0.00
CA GLU A 62 -4.99 -8.28 -0.53
C GLU A 62 -3.54 -8.48 -0.13
N ASN A 63 -3.24 -9.66 0.42
CA ASN A 63 -1.89 -10.04 0.79
C ASN A 63 -1.31 -11.01 -0.24
N PHE A 64 -0.33 -10.54 -1.01
CA PHE A 64 0.39 -11.38 -1.97
C PHE A 64 1.59 -12.11 -1.35
N ASN A 65 1.88 -11.92 -0.06
CA ASN A 65 2.95 -12.64 0.63
C ASN A 65 2.53 -14.09 0.90
N ASP A 66 3.53 -14.97 1.00
CA ASP A 66 3.38 -16.37 1.43
C ASP A 66 3.23 -16.52 2.96
N GLN A 67 3.19 -15.41 3.69
CA GLN A 67 3.04 -15.36 5.15
C GLN A 67 1.92 -14.39 5.53
N PRO A 68 1.26 -14.58 6.69
CA PRO A 68 0.33 -13.60 7.22
C PRO A 68 1.01 -12.24 7.46
N VAL A 69 0.27 -11.15 7.26
CA VAL A 69 0.78 -9.79 7.48
C VAL A 69 -0.15 -9.00 8.39
N GLU A 70 0.43 -8.14 9.23
CA GLU A 70 -0.30 -7.09 9.92
C GLU A 70 -0.39 -5.85 9.01
N VAL A 71 -1.59 -5.30 8.91
CA VAL A 71 -1.90 -4.09 8.15
C VAL A 71 -2.68 -3.12 9.02
N GLU A 72 -2.44 -1.83 8.82
CA GLU A 72 -3.21 -0.75 9.44
C GLU A 72 -3.93 0.05 8.36
N LEU A 73 -5.26 -0.02 8.33
CA LEU A 73 -6.12 0.77 7.45
C LEU A 73 -6.86 1.81 8.29
N ASN A 74 -6.63 3.09 8.04
CA ASN A 74 -7.24 4.21 8.78
C ASN A 74 -7.07 4.09 10.31
N GLY A 75 -5.89 3.68 10.76
CA GLY A 75 -5.60 3.45 12.19
C GLY A 75 -6.11 2.13 12.77
N ARG A 76 -6.87 1.34 12.00
CA ARG A 76 -7.36 0.03 12.43
C ARG A 76 -6.40 -1.09 11.98
N LYS A 77 -5.89 -1.83 12.95
CA LYS A 77 -5.09 -3.04 12.69
C LYS A 77 -5.95 -4.21 12.24
N LEU A 78 -5.44 -4.94 11.24
CA LEU A 78 -6.04 -6.12 10.63
C LEU A 78 -4.93 -7.15 10.38
N ALA A 79 -5.25 -8.43 10.52
CA ALA A 79 -4.42 -9.51 10.04
C ALA A 79 -4.98 -10.02 8.71
N VAL A 80 -4.11 -10.14 7.70
CA VAL A 80 -4.45 -10.77 6.41
C VAL A 80 -3.59 -12.00 6.27
N GLU A 81 -4.22 -13.17 6.20
CA GLU A 81 -3.54 -14.45 6.04
C GLU A 81 -2.69 -14.50 4.76
N ALA A 82 -1.76 -15.44 4.72
CA ALA A 82 -0.94 -15.70 3.52
C ALA A 82 -1.84 -15.91 2.30
N ARG A 83 -1.52 -15.23 1.19
CA ARG A 83 -2.26 -15.35 -0.09
C ARG A 83 -3.78 -15.13 0.03
N ALA A 84 -4.23 -14.30 0.98
CA ALA A 84 -5.65 -14.05 1.25
C ALA A 84 -6.02 -12.57 1.13
N TRP A 85 -7.31 -12.28 1.33
CA TRP A 85 -7.82 -10.92 1.42
C TRP A 85 -8.63 -10.67 2.70
N GLN A 86 -8.70 -9.41 3.11
CA GLN A 86 -9.71 -8.87 4.01
C GLN A 86 -10.57 -7.87 3.24
N LYS A 87 -11.85 -7.75 3.59
CA LYS A 87 -12.77 -6.87 2.86
C LYS A 87 -13.92 -6.37 3.72
N LEU A 88 -14.48 -5.25 3.31
CA LEU A 88 -15.74 -4.72 3.78
C LEU A 88 -16.57 -4.30 2.56
N TRP A 89 -17.80 -4.81 2.48
CA TRP A 89 -18.80 -4.38 1.51
C TRP A 89 -19.86 -3.54 2.21
N LYS A 90 -20.35 -2.49 1.55
CA LYS A 90 -21.42 -1.61 2.03
C LYS A 90 -22.66 -1.70 1.16
#